data_AF-A0A5F8AJ20-F1
#
_entry.id   AF-A0A5F8AJ20-F1
#
_cell.length_a   1.000
_cell.length_b   1.000
_cell.length_c   1.000
_cell.angle_alpha   90.00
_cell.angle_beta   90.00
_cell.angle_gamma   90.00
#
_symmetry.space_group_name_H-M   'P 1'
#
loop_
_entity.id
_entity.type
_entity.pdbx_description
1 polymer ?
#
loop_
_entity_poly.entity_id
_entity_poly.type
_entity_poly.pdbx_seq_one_letter_code
_entity_poly.pdbx_strand_id
1 'polypeptide(L)'
;MVHVVSEAGGPRGKDYCILYNPQWAHLPHDLSKASFLQLRNWTASLLCSAADLPAHGFGNQIPLVARGNCTFYEKVRLAQGSGARGLLIVSRRGWYGPAPPPPSQLSGAGGGCRRQQRQGLLF
;
A
#
# COMPACT_ATOMS: atom_id res chain seq x y z
N MET A 1 -7.91 -2.48 6.66
CA MET A 1 -8.24 -1.25 5.91
C MET A 1 -7.23 -0.19 6.33
N VAL A 2 -6.75 0.65 5.40
CA VAL A 2 -5.82 1.75 5.71
C VAL A 2 -6.56 3.06 5.51
N HIS A 3 -6.59 3.90 6.54
CA HIS A 3 -7.18 5.24 6.48
C HIS A 3 -6.08 6.27 6.22
N VAL A 4 -6.21 7.03 5.13
CA VAL A 4 -5.26 8.07 4.74
C VAL A 4 -5.88 9.44 4.97
N VAL A 5 -5.27 10.23 5.85
CA VAL A 5 -5.67 11.60 6.13
C VAL A 5 -4.71 12.59 5.47
N SER A 6 -5.21 13.76 5.10
CA SER A 6 -4.36 14.87 4.67
C SER A 6 -3.88 15.63 5.91
N GLU A 7 -2.58 15.91 5.98
CA GLU A 7 -2.00 16.76 7.02
C GLU A 7 -2.59 18.18 7.00
N ALA A 8 -2.94 18.69 5.81
CA ALA A 8 -3.50 20.03 5.62
C ALA A 8 -5.00 20.18 5.98
N GLY A 9 -5.59 19.22 6.70
CA GLY A 9 -6.96 19.36 7.23
C GLY A 9 -8.08 19.36 6.19
N GLY A 10 -7.88 18.70 5.04
CA GLY A 10 -8.90 18.59 3.99
C GLY A 10 -10.11 17.71 4.38
N PRO A 11 -11.30 17.91 3.79
CA PRO A 11 -12.57 17.55 4.45
C PRO A 11 -12.88 16.06 4.66
N ARG A 12 -12.14 15.08 4.12
CA ARG A 12 -12.41 13.64 4.35
C ARG A 12 -11.18 12.80 4.01
N GLY A 13 -10.70 12.02 4.98
CA GLY A 13 -9.71 10.95 4.74
C GLY A 13 -10.24 9.91 3.75
N LYS A 14 -9.33 9.11 3.19
CA LYS A 14 -9.65 8.06 2.21
C LYS A 14 -9.29 6.69 2.76
N ASP A 15 -10.25 5.78 2.70
CA ASP A 15 -10.03 4.39 3.06
C ASP A 15 -9.59 3.56 1.86
N TYR A 16 -8.51 2.81 2.04
CA TYR A 16 -7.98 1.88 1.05
C TYR A 16 -8.00 0.46 1.60
N CYS A 17 -8.36 -0.48 0.72
CA CYS A 17 -8.19 -1.89 1.00
C CYS A 17 -6.77 -2.32 0.64
N ILE A 18 -6.17 -3.08 1.54
CA ILE A 18 -4.82 -3.61 1.40
C ILE A 18 -4.88 -5.12 1.38
N LEU A 19 -3.92 -5.71 0.67
CA LEU A 19 -3.63 -7.12 0.84
C LEU A 19 -2.73 -7.24 2.06
N TYR A 20 -3.26 -7.83 3.14
CA TYR A 20 -2.54 -8.01 4.40
C TYR A 20 -2.12 -9.47 4.54
N ASN A 21 -0.85 -9.68 4.89
CA ASN A 21 -0.36 -10.98 5.33
C ASN A 21 0.11 -10.85 6.78
N PRO A 22 -0.57 -11.53 7.74
CA PRO A 22 -0.21 -11.46 9.16
C PRO A 22 1.16 -12.08 9.48
N GLN A 23 1.73 -12.87 8.57
CA GLN A 23 3.08 -13.40 8.73
C GLN A 23 4.17 -12.36 8.44
N TRP A 24 3.83 -11.25 7.77
CA TRP A 24 4.80 -10.21 7.40
C TRP A 24 4.77 -9.03 8.36
N ALA A 25 3.59 -8.56 8.75
CA ALA A 25 3.41 -7.48 9.71
C ALA A 25 2.31 -7.82 10.70
N HIS A 26 2.40 -7.30 11.93
CA HIS A 26 1.28 -7.31 12.87
C HIS A 26 0.56 -5.96 12.81
N LEU A 27 -0.68 -5.95 12.31
CA LEU A 27 -1.51 -4.74 12.29
C LEU A 27 -2.51 -4.74 13.45
N PRO A 28 -2.73 -3.60 14.12
CA PRO A 28 -3.75 -3.49 15.14
C PRO A 28 -5.14 -3.67 14.50
N HIS A 29 -6.01 -4.40 15.18
CA HIS A 29 -7.37 -4.65 14.71
C HIS A 29 -8.25 -3.39 14.78
N ASP A 30 -7.92 -2.48 15.71
CA ASP A 30 -8.66 -1.24 15.94
C ASP A 30 -7.88 -0.03 15.41
N LEU A 31 -8.56 0.85 14.66
CA LEU A 31 -7.96 2.09 14.16
C LEU A 31 -7.51 3.03 15.29
N SER A 32 -8.17 3.01 16.44
CA SER A 32 -7.77 3.80 17.63
C SER A 32 -6.41 3.38 18.20
N LYS A 33 -5.96 2.16 17.90
CA LYS A 33 -4.66 1.61 18.31
C LYS A 33 -3.62 1.69 17.19
N ALA A 34 -4.00 2.21 16.01
CA ALA A 34 -3.10 2.35 14.88
C ALA A 34 -2.20 3.57 15.04
N SER A 35 -0.91 3.39 14.76
CA SER A 35 0.03 4.51 14.71
C SER A 35 -0.17 5.32 13.43
N PHE A 36 -0.18 6.65 13.55
CA PHE A 36 -0.11 7.52 12.39
C PHE A 36 1.29 7.46 11.79
N LEU A 37 1.38 6.91 10.59
CA LEU A 37 2.62 6.84 9.82
C LEU A 37 2.59 7.86 8.69
N GLN A 38 3.66 8.62 8.58
CA GLN A 38 3.80 9.66 7.57
C GLN A 38 3.93 9.04 6.18
N LEU A 39 3.15 9.54 5.23
CA LEU A 39 3.20 9.13 3.83
C LEU A 39 4.19 10.03 3.08
N ARG A 40 5.23 9.41 2.51
CA ARG A 40 6.22 10.14 1.70
C ARG A 40 5.97 9.89 0.23
N ASN A 41 5.72 10.95 -0.54
CA ASN A 41 5.60 10.84 -1.99
C ASN A 41 6.98 10.50 -2.59
N TRP A 42 7.10 9.30 -3.15
CA TRP A 42 8.29 8.81 -3.84
C TRP A 42 7.93 8.28 -5.25
N THR A 43 6.84 8.80 -5.83
CA THR A 43 6.25 8.24 -7.06
C THR A 43 7.07 8.52 -8.32
N ALA A 44 8.06 9.41 -8.24
CA ALA A 44 9.04 9.62 -9.30
C ALA A 44 10.01 8.43 -9.47
N SER A 45 10.15 7.59 -8.44
CA SER A 45 10.99 6.40 -8.48
C SER A 45 10.16 5.13 -8.64
N LEU A 46 10.76 4.12 -9.28
CA LEU A 46 10.25 2.77 -9.35
C LEU A 46 10.69 1.92 -8.15
N LEU A 47 11.68 2.33 -7.36
CA LEU A 47 12.23 1.55 -6.24
C LEU A 47 12.61 0.12 -6.68
N CYS A 48 13.39 0.00 -7.76
CA CYS A 48 13.84 -1.29 -8.29
C CYS A 48 15.32 -1.59 -8.01
N SER A 49 16.07 -0.60 -7.52
CA SER A 49 17.51 -0.73 -7.24
C SER A 49 17.91 0.05 -5.97
N ALA A 50 19.10 -0.22 -5.43
CA ALA A 50 19.62 0.55 -4.30
C ALA A 50 19.85 2.04 -4.65
N ALA A 51 20.08 2.36 -5.93
CA ALA A 51 20.21 3.74 -6.41
C ALA A 51 18.89 4.54 -6.33
N ASP A 52 17.75 3.85 -6.22
CA ASP A 52 16.43 4.47 -6.04
C ASP A 52 16.16 4.90 -4.59
N LEU A 53 17.02 4.50 -3.65
CA LEU A 53 16.84 4.79 -2.23
C LEU A 53 17.27 6.23 -1.91
N PRO A 54 16.52 6.92 -1.03
CA PRO A 54 17.01 8.16 -0.44
C PRO A 54 18.27 7.92 0.38
N ALA A 55 19.19 8.89 0.39
CA ALA A 55 20.49 8.79 1.07
C ALA A 55 20.39 8.41 2.56
N HIS A 56 19.33 8.84 3.24
CA HIS A 56 19.08 8.56 4.66
C HIS A 56 17.95 7.52 4.89
N GLY A 57 17.54 6.80 3.84
CA GLY A 57 16.41 5.88 3.92
C GLY A 57 15.05 6.57 4.08
N PHE A 58 14.02 5.76 4.36
CA PHE A 58 12.64 6.25 4.50
C PHE A 58 12.29 6.63 5.94
N GLY A 59 13.08 6.24 6.94
CA GLY A 59 13.00 6.78 8.29
C GLY A 59 11.61 6.74 8.94
N ASN A 60 11.09 5.54 9.22
CA ASN A 60 9.76 5.31 9.81
C ASN A 60 8.55 5.77 8.97
N GLN A 61 8.75 6.17 7.71
CA GLN A 61 7.68 6.61 6.82
C GLN A 61 7.18 5.46 5.93
N ILE A 62 6.04 5.70 5.28
CA ILE A 62 5.48 4.84 4.23
C ILE A 62 5.73 5.53 2.88
N PRO A 63 6.71 5.08 2.08
CA PRO A 63 6.91 5.58 0.72
C PRO A 63 5.76 5.18 -0.22
N LEU A 64 5.35 6.15 -1.04
CA LEU A 64 4.44 5.97 -2.17
C LEU A 64 5.29 5.80 -3.44
N VAL A 65 5.34 4.61 -4.04
CA VAL A 65 6.20 4.32 -5.20
C VAL A 65 5.39 3.96 -6.44
N ALA A 66 5.92 4.26 -7.62
CA ALA A 66 5.28 3.88 -8.86
C ALA A 66 5.49 2.38 -9.17
N ARG A 67 4.46 1.77 -9.77
CA ARG A 67 4.58 0.46 -10.39
C ARG A 67 5.57 0.54 -11.56
N GLY A 68 6.58 -0.31 -11.50
CA GLY A 68 7.63 -0.44 -12.53
C GLY A 68 7.64 -1.84 -13.14
N ASN A 69 8.79 -2.21 -13.69
CA ASN A 69 9.07 -3.52 -14.28
C ASN A 69 9.62 -4.55 -13.28
N CYS A 70 10.08 -4.13 -12.10
CA CYS A 70 10.48 -5.03 -11.02
C CYS A 70 9.27 -5.55 -10.22
N THR A 71 9.46 -6.68 -9.55
CA THR A 71 8.46 -7.37 -8.74
C THR A 71 8.09 -6.58 -7.49
N PHE A 72 6.93 -6.88 -6.90
CA PHE A 72 6.55 -6.29 -5.61
C PHE A 72 7.47 -6.72 -4.48
N TYR A 73 7.96 -7.96 -4.53
CA TYR A 73 8.89 -8.51 -3.54
C TYR A 73 10.20 -7.73 -3.49
N GLU A 74 10.78 -7.41 -4.65
CA GLU A 74 12.01 -6.61 -4.73
C GLU A 74 11.84 -5.22 -4.11
N LYS A 75 10.72 -4.55 -4.42
CA LYS A 75 10.40 -3.23 -3.85
C LYS A 75 10.25 -3.30 -2.32
N VAL A 76 9.56 -4.32 -1.82
CA VAL A 76 9.38 -4.54 -0.37
C VAL A 76 10.73 -4.74 0.31
N ARG A 77 11.61 -5.57 -0.25
CA ARG A 77 12.95 -5.82 0.30
C ARG A 77 13.76 -4.53 0.42
N LEU A 78 13.74 -3.68 -0.60
CA LEU A 78 14.43 -2.39 -0.58
C LEU A 78 13.82 -1.40 0.41
N ALA A 79 12.48 -1.30 0.46
CA ALA A 79 11.78 -0.42 1.40
C ALA A 79 12.03 -0.83 2.86
N GLN A 80 11.87 -2.11 3.17
CA GLN A 80 12.08 -2.65 4.50
C GLN A 80 13.55 -2.49 4.94
N GLY A 81 14.51 -2.82 4.07
CA GLY A 81 15.93 -2.66 4.33
C GLY A 81 16.39 -1.20 4.53
N SER A 82 15.59 -0.22 4.10
CA SER A 82 15.86 1.21 4.25
C SER A 82 15.00 1.90 5.33
N GLY A 83 14.41 1.09 6.23
CA GLY A 83 13.72 1.60 7.42
C GLY A 83 12.32 2.15 7.15
N ALA A 84 11.69 1.76 6.05
CA ALA A 84 10.26 2.04 5.84
C ALA A 84 9.40 1.19 6.79
N ARG A 85 8.21 1.68 7.13
CA ARG A 85 7.21 0.95 7.96
C ARG A 85 6.11 0.30 7.14
N GLY A 86 6.24 0.39 5.83
CA GLY A 86 5.27 -0.06 4.86
C GLY A 86 5.60 0.49 3.48
N LEU A 87 4.90 0.03 2.46
CA LEU A 87 5.09 0.47 1.08
C LEU A 87 3.72 0.56 0.39
N LEU A 88 3.44 1.68 -0.26
CA LEU A 88 2.27 1.83 -1.12
C LEU A 88 2.68 1.89 -2.57
N ILE A 89 2.22 0.92 -3.37
CA ILE A 89 2.53 0.83 -4.79
C ILE A 89 1.35 1.39 -5.58
N VAL A 90 1.59 2.49 -6.29
CA VAL A 90 0.59 3.12 -7.15
C VAL A 90 0.77 2.71 -8.60
N SER A 91 -0.32 2.26 -9.23
CA SER A 91 -0.36 1.92 -10.65
C SER A 91 -1.25 2.92 -11.38
N ARG A 92 -0.74 3.50 -12.49
CA ARG A 92 -1.54 4.36 -13.38
C ARG A 92 -2.38 3.55 -14.38
N ARG A 93 -2.04 2.28 -14.62
CA ARG A 93 -2.81 1.35 -15.45
C ARG A 93 -3.71 0.50 -14.57
N GLY A 94 -4.98 0.39 -14.94
CA GLY A 94 -5.93 -0.55 -14.36
C GLY A 94 -5.45 -1.98 -14.60
N TRP A 95 -5.48 -2.80 -13.57
CA TRP A 95 -5.19 -4.22 -13.68
C TRP A 95 -6.40 -4.93 -14.31
N TYR A 96 -6.23 -5.38 -15.55
CA TYR A 96 -7.08 -6.38 -16.18
C TYR A 96 -6.65 -7.75 -15.64
N GLY A 97 -7.13 -8.09 -14.44
CA GLY A 97 -7.10 -9.48 -13.99
C GLY A 97 -8.05 -10.32 -14.83
N PRO A 98 -8.00 -11.66 -14.73
CA PRO A 98 -9.05 -12.49 -15.29
C PRO A 98 -10.42 -11.98 -14.80
N ALA A 99 -11.41 -12.02 -15.69
CA ALA A 99 -12.74 -11.51 -15.43
C ALA A 99 -13.26 -12.03 -14.08
N PRO A 100 -13.97 -11.21 -13.29
CA PRO A 100 -14.60 -11.70 -12.07
C PRO A 100 -15.51 -12.89 -12.42
N PRO A 101 -15.63 -13.90 -11.53
CA PRO A 101 -16.54 -15.01 -11.75
C PRO A 101 -17.98 -14.49 -11.92
N PRO A 102 -18.84 -15.21 -12.67
CA PRO A 102 -20.21 -14.80 -12.91
C PRO A 102 -20.97 -14.60 -11.58
N PRO A 103 -21.97 -13.69 -11.54
CA PRO A 103 -22.71 -13.33 -10.33
C PRO A 103 -23.34 -14.52 -9.59
N SER A 104 -23.61 -15.61 -10.32
CA SER A 104 -24.17 -16.86 -9.79
C SER A 104 -23.26 -17.60 -8.80
N GLN A 105 -21.97 -17.23 -8.70
CA GLN A 105 -21.02 -17.81 -7.74
C GLN A 105 -20.73 -16.91 -6.53
N LEU A 106 -21.31 -15.71 -6.48
CA LEU A 106 -21.17 -14.77 -5.36
C LEU A 106 -22.33 -14.97 -4.37
N SER A 107 -22.43 -16.16 -3.77
CA SER A 107 -23.32 -16.35 -2.62
C SER A 107 -22.54 -16.08 -1.33
N GLY A 108 -22.85 -14.95 -0.69
CA GLY A 108 -22.42 -14.64 0.67
C GLY A 108 -21.17 -13.78 0.78
N ALA A 109 -21.32 -12.45 0.69
CA ALA A 109 -20.46 -11.52 1.41
C ALA A 109 -21.16 -10.17 1.56
N GLY A 110 -21.46 -9.80 2.80
CA GLY A 110 -21.93 -8.47 3.16
C GLY A 110 -21.00 -7.37 2.65
N GLY A 111 -21.55 -6.17 2.48
CA GLY A 111 -20.93 -5.01 1.84
C GLY A 111 -19.45 -4.81 2.21
N GLY A 112 -18.56 -5.33 1.38
CA GLY A 112 -17.11 -5.31 1.58
C GLY A 112 -16.40 -4.78 0.35
N CYS A 113 -15.82 -3.59 0.50
CA CYS A 113 -14.78 -2.96 -0.32
C CYS A 113 -14.70 -3.35 -1.81
N ARG A 114 -15.32 -2.54 -2.70
CA ARG A 114 -15.10 -2.66 -4.14
C ARG A 114 -13.68 -2.21 -4.51
N ARG A 115 -13.00 -3.06 -5.28
CA ARG A 115 -11.58 -3.01 -5.68
C ARG A 115 -11.14 -1.68 -6.34
N GLN A 116 -10.69 -0.69 -5.57
CA GLN A 116 -9.85 0.39 -6.11
C GLN A 116 -8.37 0.02 -5.93
N GLN A 117 -7.69 -0.27 -7.04
CA GLN A 117 -6.37 -0.92 -7.12
C GLN A 117 -5.18 -0.02 -6.72
N ARG A 118 -5.12 0.39 -5.45
CA ARG A 118 -3.84 0.76 -4.82
C ARG A 118 -3.40 -0.42 -3.96
N GLN A 119 -2.31 -1.07 -4.35
CA GLN A 119 -1.79 -2.21 -3.60
C GLN A 119 -0.85 -1.66 -2.53
N GLY A 120 -1.36 -1.57 -1.31
CA GLY A 120 -0.55 -1.32 -0.13
C GLY A 120 -0.04 -2.64 0.43
N LEU A 121 1.26 -2.70 0.72
CA LEU A 121 1.93 -3.78 1.43
C LEU A 121 2.45 -3.19 2.74
N LEU A 122 1.89 -3.66 3.85
CA LEU A 122 2.45 -3.44 5.17
C LEU A 122 3.25 -4.70 5.53
N PHE A 123 4.45 -4.49 6.06
CA PHE A 123 5.42 -5.47 6.52
C PHE A 123 5.97 -5.01 7.87
#